data_AF-E1ZST7-F1
#
_entry.id   AF-E1ZST7-F1
#
_cell.length_a   1.000
_cell.length_b   1.000
_cell.length_c   1.000
_cell.angle_alpha   90.00
_cell.angle_beta   90.00
_cell.angle_gamma   90.00
#
_symmetry.space_group_name_H-M   'P 1'
#
loop_
_entity.id
_entity.type
_entity.pdbx_description
1 polymer ?
#
loop_
_entity_poly.entity_id
_entity_poly.type
_entity_poly.pdbx_seq_one_letter_code
_entity_poly.pdbx_strand_id
1 'polypeptide(L)'
;MNKLLFADSAGAPWQKVYSNSHYALAALLPASLVSPQGGAIRKMAEVGLAAGIPAHNHIALNYVISDYIPRGIQVPVRAGVIGLSVITALGLTKLALGGPGIGGAVKELWKKK
;
A
#
# COMPACT_ATOMS: atom_id res chain seq x y z
N MET A 1 -10.56 19.43 -9.22
CA MET A 1 -10.94 18.01 -9.04
C MET A 1 -10.21 17.46 -7.82
N ASN A 2 -10.89 16.76 -6.91
CA ASN A 2 -10.26 16.26 -5.68
C ASN A 2 -9.24 15.15 -6.03
N LYS A 3 -7.95 15.44 -5.81
CA LYS A 3 -6.85 14.55 -6.21
C LYS A 3 -6.84 13.20 -5.47
N LEU A 4 -7.45 13.13 -4.28
CA LEU A 4 -7.56 11.88 -3.52
C LEU A 4 -8.65 10.97 -4.09
N LEU A 5 -9.79 11.55 -4.49
CA LEU A 5 -10.89 10.81 -5.12
C LEU A 5 -10.57 10.40 -6.56
N PHE A 6 -9.78 11.20 -7.26
CA PHE A 6 -9.44 10.96 -8.68
C PHE A 6 -7.92 10.75 -8.81
N ALA A 7 -7.39 9.81 -8.04
CA ALA A 7 -5.95 9.60 -7.88
C ALA A 7 -5.25 9.16 -9.19
N ASP A 8 -5.96 8.44 -10.05
CA ASP A 8 -5.50 8.00 -11.38
C ASP A 8 -5.36 9.16 -12.39
N SER A 9 -6.15 10.23 -12.20
CA SER A 9 -6.18 11.41 -13.09
C SER A 9 -5.68 12.69 -12.41
N ALA A 10 -5.02 12.58 -11.26
CA ALA A 10 -4.50 13.70 -10.48
C ALA A 10 -3.23 14.37 -11.05
N GLY A 11 -2.78 13.93 -12.24
CA GLY A 11 -1.68 14.53 -13.01
C GLY A 11 -0.31 13.88 -12.80
N ALA A 12 0.71 14.43 -13.48
CA ALA A 12 2.06 13.87 -13.52
C ALA A 12 2.71 13.59 -12.15
N PRO A 13 2.52 14.42 -11.09
CA PRO A 13 3.08 14.11 -9.78
C PRO A 13 2.54 12.80 -9.17
N TRP A 14 1.23 12.55 -9.32
CA TRP A 14 0.59 11.33 -8.83
C TRP A 14 1.03 10.10 -9.63
N GLN A 15 1.20 10.26 -10.94
CA GLN A 15 1.78 9.22 -11.79
C GLN A 15 3.21 8.86 -11.39
N LYS A 16 4.03 9.84 -11.02
CA LYS A 16 5.38 9.59 -10.49
C LYS A 16 5.33 8.84 -9.17
N VAL A 17 4.43 9.21 -8.25
CA VAL A 17 4.23 8.47 -6.99
C VAL A 17 3.85 7.01 -7.29
N TYR A 18 2.90 6.79 -8.19
CA TYR A 18 2.48 5.44 -8.58
C TYR A 18 3.62 4.63 -9.20
N SER A 19 4.34 5.18 -10.18
CA SER A 19 5.50 4.51 -10.81
C SER A 19 6.60 4.20 -9.79
N ASN A 20 6.99 5.18 -8.97
CA ASN A 20 8.02 5.00 -7.94
C ASN A 20 7.63 3.99 -6.87
N SER A 21 6.33 3.87 -6.57
CA SER A 21 5.85 2.88 -5.61
C SER A 21 6.09 1.44 -6.08
N HIS A 22 6.12 1.15 -7.39
CA HIS A 22 6.45 -0.19 -7.90
C HIS A 22 7.88 -0.57 -7.51
N TYR A 23 8.84 0.32 -7.80
CA TYR A 23 10.26 0.10 -7.46
C TYR A 23 10.46 0.03 -5.94
N ALA A 24 9.79 0.91 -5.19
CA ALA A 24 9.85 0.88 -3.74
C ALA A 24 9.36 -0.46 -3.18
N LEU A 25 8.17 -0.93 -3.59
CA LEU A 25 7.63 -2.21 -3.13
C LEU A 25 8.51 -3.39 -3.55
N ALA A 26 9.06 -3.37 -4.76
CA ALA A 26 9.98 -4.40 -5.26
C ALA A 26 11.26 -4.51 -4.40
N ALA A 27 11.75 -3.41 -3.84
CA ALA A 27 12.91 -3.41 -2.95
C ALA A 27 12.54 -3.72 -1.48
N LEU A 28 11.45 -3.14 -0.99
CA LEU A 28 11.05 -3.23 0.42
C LEU A 28 10.60 -4.64 0.81
N LEU A 29 9.94 -5.37 -0.10
CA LEU A 29 9.49 -6.74 0.17
C LEU A 29 10.65 -7.71 0.49
N PRO A 30 11.66 -7.89 -0.39
CA PRO A 30 12.80 -8.75 -0.06
C PRO A 30 13.60 -8.21 1.12
N ALA A 31 13.73 -6.88 1.28
CA ALA A 31 14.40 -6.31 2.46
C ALA A 31 13.69 -6.70 3.77
N SER A 32 12.35 -6.70 3.79
CA SER A 32 11.55 -7.14 4.93
C SER A 32 11.72 -8.64 5.22
N LEU A 33 11.82 -9.45 4.16
CA LEU A 33 11.92 -10.91 4.26
C LEU A 33 13.34 -11.44 4.52
N VAL A 34 14.41 -10.76 4.09
CA VAL A 34 15.77 -11.31 4.23
C VAL A 34 16.49 -10.72 5.45
N SER A 35 16.15 -9.49 5.84
CA SER A 35 16.84 -8.81 6.94
C SER A 35 16.59 -9.49 8.31
N PRO A 36 17.59 -9.44 9.22
CA PRO A 36 17.45 -9.97 10.58
C PRO A 36 16.25 -9.37 11.33
N GLN A 37 15.61 -10.19 12.17
CA GLN A 37 14.52 -9.73 13.05
C GLN A 37 15.05 -8.64 13.99
N GLY A 38 14.30 -7.55 14.17
CA GLY A 38 14.68 -6.44 15.04
C GLY A 38 15.73 -5.48 14.45
N GLY A 39 16.31 -5.78 13.29
CA GLY A 39 17.28 -4.89 12.64
C GLY A 39 16.66 -3.63 12.03
N ALA A 40 17.43 -2.55 11.96
CA ALA A 40 16.98 -1.25 11.43
C ALA A 40 16.51 -1.34 9.97
N ILE A 41 17.25 -2.05 9.11
CA ILE A 41 16.88 -2.26 7.69
C ILE A 41 15.50 -2.90 7.58
N ARG A 42 15.25 -3.94 8.40
CA ARG A 42 13.94 -4.57 8.44
C ARG A 42 12.87 -3.61 8.91
N LYS A 43 13.08 -2.90 10.02
CA LYS A 43 12.08 -1.96 10.55
C LYS A 43 11.72 -0.88 9.52
N MET A 44 12.72 -0.34 8.81
CA MET A 44 12.49 0.61 7.71
C MET A 44 11.71 -0.03 6.57
N ALA A 45 12.03 -1.27 6.20
CA ALA A 45 11.30 -2.00 5.18
C ALA A 45 9.83 -2.24 5.55
N GLU A 46 9.55 -2.65 6.80
CA GLU A 46 8.19 -2.90 7.29
C GLU A 46 7.35 -1.62 7.33
N VAL A 47 7.93 -0.50 7.80
CA VAL A 47 7.25 0.82 7.78
C VAL A 47 7.04 1.30 6.34
N GLY A 48 8.05 1.11 5.48
CA GLY A 48 7.95 1.43 4.06
C GLY A 48 6.85 0.63 3.36
N LEU A 49 6.72 -0.67 3.63
CA LEU A 49 5.64 -1.50 3.11
C LEU A 49 4.28 -1.05 3.65
N ALA A 50 4.19 -0.73 4.95
CA ALA A 50 2.95 -0.26 5.56
C ALA A 50 2.42 1.04 4.95
N ALA A 51 3.29 1.92 4.49
CA ALA A 51 2.92 3.13 3.75
C ALA A 51 2.74 2.88 2.25
N GLY A 52 3.65 2.11 1.65
CA GLY A 52 3.74 1.90 0.20
C GLY A 52 2.58 1.08 -0.36
N ILE A 53 2.18 0.00 0.32
CA ILE A 53 1.09 -0.87 -0.11
C ILE A 53 -0.24 -0.10 -0.26
N PRO A 54 -0.75 0.59 0.79
CA PRO A 54 -2.02 1.31 0.66
C PRO A 54 -1.93 2.48 -0.31
N ALA A 55 -0.78 3.19 -0.39
CA ALA A 55 -0.60 4.27 -1.35
C ALA A 55 -0.64 3.79 -2.80
N HIS A 56 0.09 2.71 -3.11
CA HIS A 56 0.08 2.07 -4.43
C HIS A 56 -1.32 1.57 -4.79
N ASN A 57 -1.93 0.80 -3.88
CA ASN A 57 -3.24 0.19 -4.10
C ASN A 57 -4.34 1.24 -4.24
N HIS A 58 -4.27 2.36 -3.53
CA HIS A 58 -5.23 3.45 -3.67
C HIS A 58 -5.25 3.99 -5.10
N ILE A 59 -4.08 4.26 -5.68
CA ILE A 59 -3.97 4.75 -7.06
C ILE A 59 -4.39 3.67 -8.06
N ALA A 60 -3.92 2.43 -7.87
CA ALA A 60 -4.27 1.30 -8.72
C ALA A 60 -5.79 1.03 -8.76
N LEU A 61 -6.46 1.04 -7.61
CA LEU A 61 -7.92 0.84 -7.56
C LEU A 61 -8.70 1.98 -8.21
N ASN A 62 -8.15 3.19 -8.22
CA ASN A 62 -8.77 4.30 -8.96
C ASN A 62 -8.72 4.08 -10.48
N TYR A 63 -7.67 3.45 -11.00
CA TYR A 63 -7.63 2.99 -12.39
C TYR A 63 -8.69 1.92 -12.67
N VAL A 64 -8.80 0.92 -11.80
CA VAL A 64 -9.84 -0.13 -11.91
C VAL A 64 -11.24 0.50 -11.92
N ILE A 65 -11.50 1.50 -11.08
CA ILE A 65 -12.79 2.21 -11.08
C ILE A 65 -13.02 2.94 -12.41
N SER A 66 -12.00 3.62 -12.93
CA SER A 66 -12.09 4.32 -14.23
C SER A 66 -12.46 3.36 -15.36
N ASP A 67 -11.89 2.16 -15.36
CA ASP A 67 -12.06 1.18 -16.43
C ASP A 67 -13.41 0.44 -16.36
N TYR A 68 -13.90 0.13 -15.15
CA TYR A 68 -15.00 -0.84 -14.99
C TYR A 68 -16.27 -0.29 -14.33
N ILE A 69 -16.22 0.86 -13.66
CA ILE A 69 -17.37 1.39 -12.91
C ILE A 69 -18.12 2.45 -13.73
N PRO A 70 -19.47 2.34 -13.88
CA PRO A 70 -20.27 3.35 -14.58
C PRO A 70 -20.09 4.76 -14.00
N ARG A 71 -19.95 5.77 -14.87
CA ARG A 71 -19.63 7.17 -14.49
C ARG A 71 -20.52 7.72 -13.37
N GLY A 72 -21.81 7.42 -13.39
CA GLY A 72 -22.78 7.91 -12.41
C GLY A 72 -22.54 7.47 -10.97
N ILE A 73 -21.80 6.37 -10.75
CA ILE A 73 -21.53 5.81 -9.42
C ILE A 73 -20.03 5.79 -9.07
N GLN A 74 -19.14 6.34 -9.91
CA GLN A 74 -17.71 6.31 -9.62
C GLN A 74 -17.34 7.08 -8.34
N VAL A 75 -17.97 8.22 -8.07
CA VAL A 75 -17.65 9.05 -6.89
C VAL A 75 -17.90 8.30 -5.56
N PRO A 76 -19.09 7.71 -5.30
CA PRO A 76 -19.28 6.95 -4.07
C PRO A 76 -18.36 5.73 -3.96
N VAL A 77 -18.05 5.06 -5.08
CA VAL A 77 -17.09 3.93 -5.08
C VAL A 77 -15.68 4.39 -4.74
N ARG A 78 -15.21 5.51 -5.31
CA ARG A 78 -13.91 6.13 -5.00
C ARG A 78 -13.82 6.56 -3.53
N ALA A 79 -14.90 7.09 -2.97
CA ALA A 79 -14.97 7.42 -1.54
C ALA A 79 -14.84 6.17 -0.67
N GLY A 80 -15.48 5.06 -1.07
CA GLY A 80 -15.31 3.76 -0.42
C GLY A 80 -13.86 3.27 -0.46
N VAL A 81 -13.17 3.41 -1.60
CA VAL A 81 -11.74 3.08 -1.73
C VAL A 81 -10.87 3.95 -0.82
N ILE A 82 -11.14 5.25 -0.68
CA ILE A 82 -10.41 6.08 0.30
C ILE A 82 -10.56 5.51 1.72
N GLY A 83 -11.80 5.17 2.12
CA GLY A 83 -12.05 4.57 3.43
C GLY A 83 -11.26 3.27 3.63
N LEU A 84 -11.27 2.38 2.64
CA LEU A 84 -10.53 1.13 2.67
C LEU A 84 -9.01 1.37 2.73
N SER A 85 -8.48 2.31 1.96
CA SER A 85 -7.07 2.69 1.96
C SER A 85 -6.61 3.19 3.32
N VAL A 86 -7.42 4.01 4.00
CA VAL A 86 -7.13 4.51 5.36
C VAL A 86 -7.14 3.37 6.38
N ILE A 87 -8.17 2.52 6.37
CA ILE A 87 -8.26 1.37 7.29
C ILE A 87 -7.06 0.43 7.08
N THR A 88 -6.70 0.16 5.83
CA THR A 88 -5.56 -0.67 5.47
C THR A 88 -4.25 -0.05 5.97
N ALA A 89 -4.04 1.25 5.75
CA ALA A 89 -2.85 1.94 6.22
C ALA A 89 -2.71 1.89 7.74
N LEU A 90 -3.80 2.08 8.48
CA LEU A 90 -3.80 1.98 9.95
C LEU A 90 -3.47 0.56 10.42
N GLY A 91 -4.09 -0.46 9.80
CA GLY A 91 -3.85 -1.86 10.13
C GLY A 91 -2.41 -2.30 9.87
N LEU A 92 -1.87 -1.95 8.70
CA LEU A 92 -0.49 -2.28 8.35
C LEU A 92 0.52 -1.50 9.18
N THR A 93 0.24 -0.22 9.49
CA THR A 93 1.10 0.58 10.38
C THR A 93 1.14 -0.03 11.79
N LYS A 94 -0.01 -0.45 12.33
CA LYS A 94 -0.08 -1.16 13.61
C LYS A 94 0.78 -2.43 13.58
N LEU A 95 0.68 -3.22 12.50
CA LEU A 95 1.45 -4.45 12.33
C LEU A 95 2.97 -4.18 12.21
N ALA A 96 3.37 -3.14 11.49
CA ALA A 96 4.76 -2.75 11.30
C ALA A 96 5.39 -2.13 12.56
N LEU A 97 4.61 -1.39 13.35
CA LEU A 97 5.12 -0.68 14.53
C LEU A 97 5.11 -1.55 15.80
N GLY A 98 4.00 -2.21 16.10
CA GLY A 98 3.79 -2.96 17.33
C GLY A 98 3.67 -4.48 17.17
N GLY A 99 3.66 -4.98 15.94
CA GLY A 99 3.58 -6.40 15.63
C GLY A 99 4.89 -7.00 15.10
N PRO A 100 4.85 -8.24 14.58
CA PRO A 100 6.02 -8.90 13.97
C PRO A 100 6.49 -8.26 12.66
N GLY A 101 5.78 -7.25 12.14
CA GLY A 101 5.95 -6.73 10.79
C GLY A 101 5.21 -7.57 9.74
N ILE A 102 5.08 -7.03 8.53
CA ILE A 102 4.43 -7.67 7.39
C ILE A 102 5.25 -8.88 6.95
N GLY A 103 6.56 -8.71 6.75
CA GLY A 103 7.44 -9.83 6.39
C GLY A 103 7.58 -10.85 7.51
N GLY A 104 7.51 -10.40 8.77
CA GLY A 104 7.47 -11.31 9.92
C GLY A 104 6.22 -12.16 9.96
N ALA A 105 5.04 -11.55 9.79
CA ALA A 105 3.78 -12.28 9.73
C ALA A 105 3.79 -13.32 8.59
N VAL A 106 4.31 -12.96 7.41
CA VAL A 106 4.45 -13.89 6.28
C VAL A 106 5.42 -15.04 6.61
N LYS A 107 6.55 -14.76 7.26
CA LYS A 107 7.49 -15.81 7.69
C LYS A 107 6.87 -16.77 8.69
N GLU A 108 6.12 -16.26 9.68
CA GLU A 108 5.44 -17.11 10.67
C GLU A 108 4.44 -18.05 9.99
N LEU A 109 3.73 -17.59 8.95
CA LEU A 109 2.82 -18.43 8.17
C LEU A 109 3.55 -19.62 7.50
N TRP A 110 4.82 -19.44 7.14
CA TRP A 110 5.66 -20.45 6.48
C TRP A 110 6.55 -21.28 7.40
N LYS A 111 6.47 -21.10 8.72
CA LYS A 111 7.12 -22.04 9.63
C LYS A 111 6.39 -23.38 9.61
N LYS A 112 7.14 -24.47 9.42
CA LYS A 112 6.62 -25.82 9.70
C LYS A 112 6.29 -25.91 11.18
N LYS A 113 5.10 -26.45 11.48
CA LYS A 113 4.72 -26.82 12.85
C LYS A 113 5.57 -27.97 13.34
#